data_AF-A0A5C4YB62-F1
#
_entry.id   AF-A0A5C4YB62-F1
#
_cell.length_a   1.000
_cell.length_b   1.000
_cell.length_c   1.000
_cell.angle_alpha   90.00
_cell.angle_beta   90.00
_cell.angle_gamma   90.00
#
_symmetry.space_group_name_H-M   'P 1'
#
loop_
_entity.id
_entity.type
_entity.pdbx_description
1 polymer ?
#
loop_
_entity_poly.entity_id
_entity_poly.type
_entity_poly.pdbx_seq_one_letter_code
_entity_poly.pdbx_strand_id
1 'polypeptide(L)'
;MERAAGSQRRVNQELASLGHNTPNTSAVERHNGTARRMNPHQVRRSLAFARLPHVRQTVSDLVNGIYNFCRVNRSLRVKLDEPVRRRQYAQRTPAMAIGITDTVWSVLRLLGTVVVPNPCRS
;
A
#
# COMPACT_ATOMS: atom_id res chain seq x y z
N MET A 1 -5.33 16.95 -10.71
CA MET A 1 -4.00 16.93 -10.05
C MET A 1 -3.53 15.50 -9.97
N GLU A 2 -2.57 15.11 -10.80
CA GLU A 2 -1.97 13.77 -10.77
C GLU A 2 -1.11 13.64 -9.51
N ARG A 3 -1.59 12.88 -8.52
CA ARG A 3 -0.84 12.65 -7.28
C ARG A 3 0.14 11.52 -7.52
N ALA A 4 1.34 11.86 -8.02
CA ALA A 4 2.44 10.91 -8.12
C ALA A 4 2.88 10.47 -6.70
N ALA A 5 2.46 9.28 -6.29
CA ALA A 5 2.95 8.63 -5.08
C ALA A 5 4.25 7.90 -5.38
N GLY A 6 5.25 8.02 -4.48
CA GLY A 6 6.51 7.29 -4.59
C GLY A 6 7.66 8.00 -5.30
N SER A 7 7.54 9.28 -5.68
CA SER A 7 8.71 10.05 -6.14
C SER A 7 9.68 10.30 -4.97
N GLN A 8 11.00 10.23 -5.22
CA GLN A 8 12.01 10.44 -4.16
C GLN A 8 11.84 11.78 -3.45
N ARG A 9 11.50 12.84 -4.21
CA ARG A 9 11.20 14.17 -3.66
C ARG A 9 10.06 14.10 -2.65
N ARG A 10 8.96 13.43 -2.99
CA ARG A 10 7.82 13.31 -2.08
C ARG A 10 8.16 12.46 -0.87
N VAL A 11 8.87 11.34 -1.05
CA VAL A 11 9.35 10.51 0.07
C VAL A 11 10.15 11.35 1.05
N ASN A 12 11.10 12.15 0.57
CA ASN A 12 11.91 13.02 1.43
C ASN A 12 11.07 14.08 2.16
N GLN A 13 10.08 14.68 1.48
CA GLN A 13 9.18 15.66 2.10
C GLN A 13 8.33 15.04 3.21
N GLU A 14 7.79 13.84 3.00
CA GLU A 14 6.99 13.13 4.00
C GLU A 14 7.87 12.64 5.18
N LEU A 15 9.10 12.20 4.92
CA LEU A 15 10.03 11.84 6.00
C LEU A 15 10.39 13.06 6.87
N ALA A 16 10.62 14.21 6.24
CA ALA A 16 10.89 15.46 6.95
C ALA A 16 9.67 15.93 7.76
N SER A 17 8.46 15.84 7.22
CA SER A 17 7.22 16.23 7.94
C SER A 17 6.93 15.34 9.14
N LEU A 18 7.31 14.06 9.07
CA LEU A 18 7.22 13.10 10.17
C LEU A 18 8.37 13.22 11.19
N GLY A 19 9.37 14.06 10.93
CA GLY A 19 10.55 14.20 11.78
C GLY A 19 11.47 12.97 11.78
N HIS A 20 11.39 12.13 10.74
CA HIS A 20 12.21 10.94 10.62
C HIS A 20 13.57 11.27 9.98
N ASN A 21 14.56 11.59 10.82
CA ASN A 21 15.94 11.86 10.40
C ASN A 21 16.85 10.62 10.45
N THR A 22 16.38 9.53 11.07
CA THR A 22 17.11 8.28 11.25
C THR A 22 16.28 7.12 10.69
N PRO A 23 16.90 6.12 10.04
CA PRO A 23 16.18 4.95 9.55
C PRO A 23 15.42 4.24 10.68
N ASN A 24 14.10 4.14 10.55
CA ASN A 24 13.26 3.43 11.50
C ASN A 24 13.13 1.95 11.10
N THR A 25 14.03 1.12 11.62
CA THR A 25 14.04 -0.33 11.34
C THR A 25 12.73 -1.00 11.71
N SER A 26 12.05 -0.58 12.78
CA SER A 26 10.76 -1.18 13.18
C SER A 26 9.66 -0.97 12.14
N ALA A 27 9.65 0.18 11.45
CA ALA A 27 8.71 0.46 10.37
C ALA A 27 8.98 -0.42 9.15
N VAL A 28 10.26 -0.59 8.79
CA VAL A 28 10.69 -1.47 7.69
C VAL A 28 10.32 -2.92 7.98
N GLU A 29 10.62 -3.42 9.19
CA GLU A 29 10.31 -4.80 9.56
C GLU A 29 8.80 -5.07 9.62
N ARG A 30 8.01 -4.10 10.09
CA ARG A 30 6.55 -4.21 10.08
C ARG A 30 6.00 -4.26 8.65
N HIS A 31 6.54 -3.45 7.74
CA HIS A 31 6.18 -3.49 6.33
C HIS A 31 6.54 -4.87 5.72
N ASN A 32 7.78 -5.33 5.93
CA ASN A 32 8.24 -6.65 5.47
C ASN A 32 7.38 -7.79 6.04
N GLY A 33 7.01 -7.75 7.31
CA GLY A 33 6.13 -8.73 7.93
C GLY A 33 4.72 -8.75 7.32
N THR A 34 4.20 -7.58 6.92
CA THR A 34 2.91 -7.49 6.21
C THR A 34 3.02 -8.09 4.81
N ALA A 35 4.10 -7.76 4.08
CA ALA A 35 4.36 -8.28 2.75
C ALA A 35 4.50 -9.81 2.77
N ARG A 36 5.29 -10.36 3.69
CA ARG A 36 5.42 -11.81 3.95
C ARG A 36 4.10 -12.51 4.28
N ARG A 37 3.21 -11.84 5.03
CA ARG A 37 1.89 -12.39 5.37
C ARG A 37 0.98 -12.47 4.16
N MET A 38 1.14 -11.58 3.19
CA MET A 38 0.28 -11.50 2.00
C MET A 38 0.87 -12.23 0.78
N ASN A 39 2.20 -12.40 0.72
CA ASN A 39 2.90 -13.06 -0.38
C ASN A 39 3.77 -14.21 0.16
N PRO A 40 3.38 -15.48 -0.06
CA PRO A 40 4.15 -16.63 0.42
C PRO A 40 5.56 -16.71 -0.21
N HIS A 41 5.75 -16.15 -1.41
CA HIS A 41 7.06 -16.11 -2.08
C HIS A 41 8.09 -15.19 -1.41
N GLN A 42 7.65 -14.34 -0.47
CA GLN A 42 8.55 -13.45 0.31
C GLN A 42 8.96 -14.05 1.66
N VAL A 43 8.47 -15.24 2.03
CA VAL A 43 8.73 -15.89 3.32
C VAL A 43 10.03 -16.69 3.30
N ARG A 44 9.96 -17.99 2.98
CA ARG A 44 11.13 -18.89 2.84
C ARG A 44 11.04 -19.57 1.48
N ARG A 45 12.17 -19.60 0.76
CA ARG A 45 12.27 -20.14 -0.61
C ARG A 45 11.72 -21.56 -0.76
N SER A 46 11.81 -22.39 0.28
CA SER A 46 11.37 -23.80 0.26
C SER A 46 9.86 -24.00 0.38
N LEU A 47 9.12 -23.01 0.89
CA LEU A 47 7.68 -23.14 1.16
C LEU A 47 6.79 -22.59 0.04
N ALA A 48 7.38 -21.91 -0.95
CA ALA A 48 6.64 -21.30 -2.05
C ALA A 48 7.52 -21.20 -3.30
N PHE A 49 7.43 -22.20 -4.17
CA PHE A 49 8.17 -22.23 -5.42
C PHE A 49 7.59 -21.23 -6.42
N ALA A 50 8.32 -20.13 -6.66
CA ALA A 50 8.16 -19.32 -7.86
C ALA A 50 9.40 -19.53 -8.73
N ARG A 51 9.28 -20.40 -9.74
CA ARG A 51 10.39 -20.80 -10.62
C ARG A 51 10.98 -19.62 -11.39
N LEU A 52 10.17 -18.61 -11.68
CA LEU A 52 10.54 -17.47 -12.53
C LEU A 52 10.53 -16.15 -11.73
N PRO A 53 11.54 -15.27 -11.90
CA PRO A 53 11.58 -13.97 -11.23
C PRO A 53 10.33 -13.11 -11.47
N HIS A 54 9.80 -13.10 -12.69
CA HIS A 54 8.63 -12.26 -13.03
C HIS A 54 7.37 -12.65 -12.25
N VAL A 55 7.21 -13.93 -11.89
CA VAL A 55 6.07 -14.40 -11.07
C VAL A 55 6.13 -13.79 -9.68
N ARG A 56 7.32 -13.75 -9.07
CA ARG A 56 7.52 -13.12 -7.75
C ARG A 56 7.20 -11.63 -7.79
N GLN A 57 7.62 -10.95 -8.85
CA GLN A 57 7.34 -9.52 -9.04
C GLN A 57 5.84 -9.29 -9.22
N THR A 58 5.20 -10.03 -10.13
CA THR A 58 3.76 -9.91 -10.40
C THR A 58 2.90 -10.11 -9.15
N VAL A 59 3.19 -11.14 -8.35
CA VAL A 59 2.46 -11.38 -7.09
C VAL A 59 2.74 -10.26 -6.08
N SER A 60 3.97 -9.76 -6.01
CA SER A 60 4.31 -8.64 -5.13
C SER A 60 3.55 -7.38 -5.51
N ASP A 61 3.46 -7.06 -6.81
CA ASP A 61 2.73 -5.89 -7.32
C ASP A 61 1.24 -6.02 -7.05
N LEU A 62 0.66 -7.21 -7.29
CA LEU A 62 -0.75 -7.49 -7.00
C LEU A 62 -1.05 -7.31 -5.50
N VAL A 63 -0.23 -7.90 -4.63
CA VAL A 63 -0.39 -7.81 -3.18
C VAL A 63 -0.26 -6.36 -2.69
N ASN A 64 0.69 -5.61 -3.23
CA ASN A 64 0.85 -4.18 -2.93
C ASN A 64 -0.39 -3.37 -3.37
N GLY A 65 -0.92 -3.64 -4.55
CA GLY A 65 -2.17 -3.03 -5.03
C GLY A 65 -3.35 -3.34 -4.10
N ILE A 66 -3.53 -4.61 -3.73
CA ILE A 66 -4.60 -5.04 -2.82
C ILE A 66 -4.46 -4.36 -1.44
N TYR A 67 -3.24 -4.31 -0.89
CA TYR A 67 -2.99 -3.67 0.39
C TYR A 67 -3.35 -2.18 0.37
N ASN A 68 -2.93 -1.47 -0.68
CA ASN A 68 -3.10 -0.02 -0.77
C ASN A 68 -4.52 0.40 -1.16
N PHE A 69 -5.20 -0.33 -2.04
CA PHE A 69 -6.48 0.10 -2.63
C PHE A 69 -7.70 -0.68 -2.12
N CYS A 70 -7.53 -1.95 -1.73
CA CYS A 70 -8.66 -2.82 -1.41
C CYS A 70 -8.83 -3.09 0.10
N ARG A 71 -7.75 -3.07 0.87
CA ARG A 71 -7.80 -3.39 2.32
C ARG A 71 -7.87 -2.15 3.19
N VAL A 72 -8.92 -2.09 4.02
CA VAL A 72 -9.03 -1.07 5.07
C VAL A 72 -8.08 -1.39 6.23
N ASN A 73 -7.49 -0.36 6.82
CA ASN A 73 -6.58 -0.50 7.95
C ASN A 73 -7.14 0.19 9.19
N ARG A 74 -7.22 -0.55 10.30
CA ARG A 74 -7.70 -0.05 11.59
C ARG A 74 -6.90 1.15 12.10
N SER A 75 -5.60 1.25 11.81
CA SER A 75 -4.79 2.39 12.24
C SER A 75 -5.00 3.65 11.40
N LEU A 76 -5.63 3.54 10.23
CA LEU A 76 -5.91 4.66 9.32
C LEU A 76 -7.34 5.18 9.43
N ARG A 77 -8.17 4.57 10.28
CA ARG A 77 -9.54 4.99 10.47
C ARG A 77 -9.60 6.38 11.11
N VAL A 78 -10.51 7.23 10.63
CA VAL A 78 -10.72 8.57 11.16
C VAL A 78 -12.03 8.59 11.94
N LYS A 79 -12.08 9.34 13.05
CA LYS A 79 -13.32 9.50 13.82
C LYS A 79 -14.35 10.24 12.96
N LEU A 80 -15.59 9.78 12.96
CA LEU A 80 -16.68 10.49 12.31
C LEU A 80 -17.12 11.64 13.21
N ASP A 81 -17.35 12.81 12.62
CA ASP A 81 -17.92 13.97 13.33
C ASP A 81 -19.32 13.64 13.84
N GLU A 82 -20.13 13.00 12.98
CA GLU A 82 -21.44 12.46 13.33
C GLU A 82 -21.45 10.92 13.21
N PRO A 83 -21.53 10.20 14.34
CA PRO A 83 -21.60 8.73 14.33
C PRO A 83 -22.89 8.24 13.65
N VAL A 84 -22.75 7.28 12.72
CA VAL A 84 -23.90 6.63 12.09
C VAL A 84 -24.19 5.32 12.82
N ARG A 85 -25.27 5.29 13.61
CA ARG A 85 -25.62 4.14 14.49
C ARG A 85 -24.45 3.79 15.43
N ARG A 86 -23.91 2.57 15.34
CA ARG A 86 -22.76 2.10 16.13
C ARG A 86 -21.41 2.44 15.49
N ARG A 87 -21.39 3.04 14.30
CA ARG A 87 -20.15 3.32 13.56
C ARG A 87 -19.61 4.69 13.97
N GLN A 88 -18.55 4.66 14.77
CA GLN A 88 -17.84 5.87 15.24
C GLN A 88 -16.66 6.27 14.34
N TYR A 89 -16.23 5.40 13.41
CA TYR A 89 -15.04 5.60 12.61
C TYR A 89 -15.29 5.32 11.11
N ALA A 90 -14.74 6.18 10.26
CA ALA A 90 -14.59 5.97 8.83
C ALA A 90 -13.41 5.03 8.57
N GLN A 91 -13.66 3.89 7.94
CA GLN A 91 -12.59 2.98 7.51
C GLN A 91 -11.87 3.58 6.29
N ARG A 92 -10.54 3.47 6.25
CA ARG A 92 -9.72 3.98 5.14
C ARG A 92 -8.68 2.93 4.72
N THR A 93 -8.36 2.92 3.43
CA THR A 93 -7.18 2.25 2.90
C THR A 93 -5.97 3.20 2.91
N PRO A 94 -4.73 2.70 2.75
CA PRO A 94 -3.56 3.55 2.55
C PRO A 94 -3.73 4.55 1.40
N ALA A 95 -4.24 4.12 0.24
CA ALA A 95 -4.47 5.00 -0.90
C ALA A 95 -5.50 6.08 -0.59
N MET A 96 -6.51 5.79 0.24
CA MET A 96 -7.43 6.81 0.76
C MET A 96 -6.76 7.77 1.73
N ALA A 97 -5.85 7.28 2.58
CA ALA A 97 -5.14 8.10 3.57
C ALA A 97 -4.37 9.26 2.93
N ILE A 98 -3.70 8.97 1.81
CA ILE A 98 -2.95 9.95 1.00
C ILE A 98 -3.79 10.57 -0.13
N GLY A 99 -5.08 10.23 -0.20
CA GLY A 99 -6.07 10.75 -1.14
C GLY A 99 -5.76 10.49 -2.61
N ILE A 100 -5.25 9.30 -2.96
CA ILE A 100 -5.23 8.82 -4.34
C ILE A 100 -6.64 8.42 -4.80
N THR A 101 -7.46 7.93 -3.87
CA THR A 101 -8.85 7.49 -4.11
C THR A 101 -9.70 7.85 -2.89
N ASP A 102 -10.99 8.08 -3.09
CA ASP A 102 -11.93 8.38 -2.00
C ASP A 102 -12.77 7.16 -1.59
N THR A 103 -12.61 6.04 -2.30
CA THR A 103 -13.36 4.80 -2.05
C THR A 103 -12.43 3.61 -1.91
N VAL A 104 -12.87 2.60 -1.15
CA VAL A 104 -12.24 1.27 -1.14
C VAL A 104 -12.51 0.58 -2.48
N TRP A 105 -11.48 0.03 -3.10
CA TRP A 105 -11.64 -0.68 -4.38
C TRP A 105 -11.94 -2.16 -4.17
N SER A 106 -12.72 -2.74 -5.08
CA SER A 106 -12.77 -4.19 -5.22
C SER A 106 -11.51 -4.71 -5.93
N VAL A 107 -11.17 -5.98 -5.72
CA VAL A 107 -10.05 -6.62 -6.44
C VAL A 107 -10.29 -6.59 -7.95
N LEU A 108 -11.55 -6.78 -8.40
CA LEU A 108 -11.92 -6.68 -9.81
C LEU A 108 -11.61 -5.29 -10.39
N ARG A 109 -11.96 -4.21 -9.67
CA ARG A 109 -11.64 -2.85 -10.10
C ARG A 109 -10.13 -2.65 -10.21
N LEU A 110 -9.37 -3.13 -9.23
CA LEU A 110 -7.91 -3.06 -9.25
C LEU A 110 -7.33 -3.76 -10.49
N LEU A 111 -7.76 -5.00 -10.76
CA LEU A 111 -7.29 -5.79 -11.90
C LEU A 111 -7.74 -5.22 -13.25
N GLY A 112 -8.90 -4.57 -13.31
CA GLY A 112 -9.41 -3.90 -14.51
C GLY A 112 -8.82 -2.50 -14.74
N THR A 113 -8.03 -1.97 -13.81
CA THR A 113 -7.42 -0.65 -13.97
C THR A 113 -6.17 -0.76 -14.83
N VAL A 114 -6.15 -0.08 -15.97
CA VAL A 114 -4.96 0.01 -16.83
C VAL A 114 -3.90 0.82 -16.11
N VAL A 115 -2.78 0.18 -15.77
CA VAL A 115 -1.59 0.89 -15.29
C VAL A 115 -0.84 1.37 -16.52
N VAL A 116 -0.90 2.68 -16.78
CA VAL A 116 -0.04 3.28 -17.79
C VAL A 116 1.40 3.20 -17.28
N PRO A 117 2.34 2.61 -18.05
CA PRO A 117 3.74 2.64 -17.66
C PRO A 117 4.16 4.10 -17.58
N ASN A 118 4.71 4.50 -16.44
CA ASN A 118 5.34 5.80 -16.31
C ASN A 118 6.47 5.84 -17.35
N PRO A 119 6.56 6.84 -18.24
CA PRO A 119 7.68 6.91 -19.17
C PRO A 119 8.94 6.95 -18.32
N CYS A 120 9.77 5.91 -18.44
CA CYS A 120 11.02 5.78 -17.72
C CYS A 120 11.79 7.08 -17.87
N ARG A 121 11.93 7.85 -16.79
CA ARG A 121 12.93 8.93 -16.79
C ARG A 121 14.28 8.23 -16.83
N SER A 122 14.96 8.40 -17.95
CA SER A 122 16.36 8.02 -18.18
C SER A 122 17.26 8.72 -17.18
#